data_AF-A0A4R2HVI4-F1
#
_entry.id   AF-A0A4R2HVI4-F1
#
_cell.length_a   1.000
_cell.length_b   1.000
_cell.length_c   1.000
_cell.angle_alpha   90.00
_cell.angle_beta   90.00
_cell.angle_gamma   90.00
#
_symmetry.space_group_name_H-M   'P 1'
#
loop_
_entity.id
_entity.type
_entity.pdbx_description
1 polymer ?
#
loop_
_entity_poly.entity_id
_entity_poly.type
_entity_poly.pdbx_seq_one_letter_code
_entity_poly.pdbx_strand_id
1 'polypeptide(L)'
;MIVLPHEPSGLTKATWTDADFAEMGWHDCRIHALSIDEYDDDTLPPARMLFDLDYVLKWVDPARGQRYFTFWISPATLVFERAWGIEGDLGPLHELLEIADIHRLDPPDDAPDPLWHIEGQNFDLRLRSAGYTQYLRRPPQHVRRQMLSSAERGSLSFDERSFG
;
A
#
# COMPACT_ATOMS: atom_id res chain seq x y z
N MET A 1 -22.95 16.47 7.03
CA MET A 1 -21.90 16.96 6.13
C MET A 1 -20.65 16.18 6.50
N ILE A 2 -20.15 15.32 5.60
CA ILE A 2 -18.94 14.53 5.86
C ILE A 2 -17.76 15.49 5.69
N VAL A 3 -16.95 15.67 6.73
CA VAL A 3 -15.69 16.43 6.61
C VAL A 3 -14.66 15.47 6.03
N LEU A 4 -14.20 15.75 4.82
CA LEU A 4 -13.16 14.96 4.16
C LEU A 4 -11.81 15.25 4.85
N PRO A 5 -11.03 14.21 5.20
CA PRO A 5 -9.64 14.39 5.63
C PRO A 5 -8.79 15.17 4.63
N HIS A 6 -9.11 15.08 3.33
CA HIS A 6 -8.48 15.90 2.30
C HIS A 6 -9.38 16.04 1.06
N GLU A 7 -10.13 17.15 1.00
CA GLU A 7 -11.09 17.44 -0.08
C GLU A 7 -10.47 17.44 -1.50
N PRO A 8 -9.30 18.06 -1.76
CA PRO A 8 -8.77 18.17 -3.14
C PRO A 8 -8.47 16.81 -3.80
N SER A 9 -8.12 15.80 -3.00
CA SER A 9 -7.90 14.44 -3.49
C SER A 9 -9.15 13.56 -3.44
N GLY A 10 -10.24 14.04 -2.83
CA GLY A 10 -11.45 13.24 -2.57
C GLY A 10 -11.28 12.20 -1.46
N LEU A 11 -10.24 12.30 -0.63
CA LEU A 11 -9.96 11.32 0.40
C LEU A 11 -10.97 11.44 1.54
N THR A 12 -11.66 10.34 1.85
CA THR A 12 -12.72 10.26 2.87
C THR A 12 -12.23 9.76 4.23
N LYS A 13 -11.12 9.00 4.26
CA LYS A 13 -10.47 8.49 5.47
C LYS A 13 -8.97 8.26 5.26
N ALA A 14 -8.19 8.33 6.33
CA ALA A 14 -6.74 8.14 6.28
C ALA A 14 -6.28 6.72 6.64
N THR A 15 -7.15 5.90 7.24
CA THR A 15 -6.92 4.46 7.49
C THR A 15 -7.87 3.65 6.63
N TRP A 16 -7.32 2.69 5.88
CA TRP A 16 -8.05 1.79 4.99
C TRP A 16 -7.80 0.34 5.41
N THR A 17 -8.78 -0.54 5.19
CA THR A 17 -8.63 -1.98 5.47
C THR A 17 -9.04 -2.80 4.25
N ASP A 18 -8.92 -4.12 4.33
CA ASP A 18 -9.39 -5.06 3.32
C ASP A 18 -10.92 -4.98 3.05
N ALA A 19 -11.68 -4.40 3.98
CA ALA A 19 -13.10 -4.10 3.77
C ALA A 19 -13.31 -3.04 2.67
N ASP A 20 -12.31 -2.20 2.43
CA ASP A 20 -12.33 -1.13 1.41
C ASP A 20 -11.71 -1.57 0.08
N PHE A 21 -11.28 -2.83 -0.02
CA PHE A 21 -10.47 -3.32 -1.14
C PHE A 21 -11.07 -2.99 -2.52
N ALA A 22 -12.40 -3.04 -2.67
CA ALA A 22 -13.08 -2.71 -3.93
C ALA A 22 -13.02 -1.22 -4.33
N GLU A 23 -12.72 -0.34 -3.39
CA GLU A 23 -12.59 1.11 -3.59
C GLU A 23 -11.12 1.55 -3.72
N MET A 24 -10.17 0.65 -3.43
CA MET A 24 -8.73 0.93 -3.48
C MET A 24 -8.15 0.75 -4.88
N GLY A 25 -7.11 1.53 -5.20
CA GLY A 25 -6.35 1.42 -6.44
C GLY A 25 -4.88 1.13 -6.13
N TRP A 26 -4.35 0.02 -6.66
CA TRP A 26 -3.01 -0.48 -6.32
C TRP A 26 -1.93 -0.17 -7.37
N HIS A 27 -2.38 0.11 -8.59
CA HIS A 27 -1.48 0.29 -9.73
C HIS A 27 -0.52 1.47 -9.53
N ASP A 28 0.75 1.23 -9.85
CA ASP A 28 1.87 2.18 -9.77
C ASP A 28 2.22 2.65 -8.35
N CYS A 29 1.79 1.93 -7.32
CA CYS A 29 2.22 2.21 -5.95
C CYS A 29 3.69 1.78 -5.76
N ARG A 30 4.57 2.77 -5.55
CA ARG A 30 6.01 2.57 -5.34
C ARG A 30 6.28 1.99 -3.96
N ILE A 31 6.96 0.85 -3.86
CA ILE A 31 7.45 0.29 -2.60
C ILE A 31 8.89 0.77 -2.35
N HIS A 32 9.14 1.24 -1.13
CA HIS A 32 10.44 1.71 -0.66
C HIS A 32 11.08 0.76 0.35
N ALA A 33 10.28 -0.01 1.09
CA ALA A 33 10.78 -1.02 2.01
C ALA A 33 9.75 -2.12 2.28
N LEU A 34 10.27 -3.30 2.60
CA LEU A 34 9.53 -4.46 3.09
C LEU A 34 10.10 -4.84 4.45
N SER A 35 9.24 -5.25 5.39
CA SER A 35 9.66 -5.79 6.68
C SER A 35 8.83 -7.02 7.04
N ILE A 36 9.50 -8.00 7.66
CA ILE A 36 8.85 -9.05 8.44
C ILE A 36 9.07 -8.65 9.90
N ASP A 37 7.99 -8.37 10.60
CA ASP A 37 7.97 -8.02 12.02
C ASP A 37 7.26 -9.15 12.79
N GLU A 38 7.41 -9.20 14.11
CA GLU A 38 6.79 -10.23 14.95
C GLU A 38 6.09 -9.61 16.15
N TYR A 39 4.97 -10.19 16.58
CA TYR A 39 4.37 -9.84 17.86
C TYR A 39 5.27 -10.29 19.01
N ASP A 40 5.46 -9.42 20.00
CA ASP A 40 6.23 -9.73 21.22
C ASP A 40 5.46 -10.62 22.23
N ASP A 41 4.24 -11.05 21.89
CA ASP A 41 3.36 -11.88 22.73
C ASP A 41 3.10 -13.27 22.13
N ASP A 42 2.19 -14.05 22.75
CA ASP A 42 1.87 -15.42 22.32
C ASP A 42 0.93 -15.48 21.08
N THR A 43 0.81 -14.40 20.29
CA THR A 43 -0.03 -14.38 19.09
C THR A 43 0.49 -15.34 18.02
N LEU A 44 -0.42 -16.12 17.44
CA LEU A 44 -0.12 -17.06 16.34
C LEU A 44 -1.01 -16.79 15.11
N PRO A 45 -0.48 -16.80 13.88
CA PRO A 45 0.94 -16.67 13.55
C PRO A 45 1.57 -15.38 14.12
N PRO A 46 2.86 -15.42 14.51
CA PRO A 46 3.51 -14.28 15.14
C PRO A 46 3.94 -13.21 14.13
N ALA A 47 4.13 -13.59 12.87
CA ALA A 47 4.68 -12.70 11.87
C ALA A 47 3.66 -11.67 11.36
N ARG A 48 4.17 -10.52 10.96
CA ARG A 48 3.47 -9.41 10.32
C ARG A 48 4.28 -9.04 9.09
N MET A 49 3.62 -8.72 7.98
CA MET A 49 4.30 -8.25 6.77
C MET A 49 3.96 -6.78 6.51
N LEU A 50 4.99 -5.93 6.51
CA LEU A 50 4.83 -4.49 6.37
C LEU A 50 5.48 -3.98 5.10
N PHE A 51 4.80 -3.02 4.46
CA PHE A 51 5.24 -2.34 3.26
C PHE A 51 5.26 -0.84 3.52
N ASP A 52 6.39 -0.19 3.23
CA ASP A 52 6.47 1.25 3.15
C ASP A 52 6.32 1.67 1.67
N LEU A 53 5.25 2.40 1.33
CA LEU A 53 4.89 2.68 -0.06
C LEU A 53 4.42 4.13 -0.31
N ASP A 54 4.44 4.56 -1.57
CA ASP A 54 3.73 5.74 -2.06
C ASP A 54 2.38 5.29 -2.60
N TYR A 55 1.30 5.57 -1.87
CA TYR A 55 -0.04 5.21 -2.31
C TYR A 55 -0.56 6.27 -3.28
N VAL A 56 -0.94 5.86 -4.49
CA VAL A 56 -1.49 6.76 -5.51
C VAL A 56 -3.01 6.82 -5.34
N LEU A 57 -3.49 7.87 -4.68
CA LEU A 57 -4.92 8.04 -4.42
C LEU A 57 -5.71 8.35 -5.69
N LYS A 58 -5.12 9.16 -6.58
CA LYS A 58 -5.83 9.68 -7.74
C LYS A 58 -4.88 10.15 -8.82
N TRP A 59 -5.21 9.76 -10.05
CA TRP A 59 -4.67 10.35 -11.26
C TRP A 59 -5.50 11.57 -11.66
N VAL A 60 -4.83 12.64 -12.04
CA VAL A 60 -5.44 13.89 -12.47
C VAL A 60 -5.08 14.08 -13.93
N ASP A 61 -6.11 14.06 -14.79
CA ASP A 61 -5.98 14.33 -16.21
C ASP A 61 -5.28 15.67 -16.46
N PRO A 62 -4.44 15.76 -17.51
CA PRO A 62 -3.89 17.04 -17.92
C PRO A 62 -5.01 18.02 -18.27
N ALA A 63 -4.92 19.24 -17.73
CA ALA A 63 -5.79 20.33 -18.17
C ALA A 63 -5.61 20.59 -19.67
N ARG A 64 -6.61 21.21 -20.31
CA ARG A 64 -6.55 21.53 -21.75
C ARG A 64 -5.25 22.25 -22.12
N GLY A 65 -4.46 21.64 -23.01
CA GLY A 65 -3.16 22.16 -23.46
C GLY A 65 -1.94 21.63 -22.69
N GLN A 66 -2.15 20.86 -21.62
CA GLN A 66 -1.09 20.08 -20.95
C GLN A 66 -1.01 18.66 -21.53
N ARG A 67 0.14 18.01 -21.35
CA ARG A 67 0.41 16.68 -21.93
C ARG A 67 0.55 15.55 -20.90
N TYR A 68 0.80 15.90 -19.64
CA TYR A 68 1.20 14.93 -18.62
C TYR A 68 0.19 14.90 -17.49
N PHE A 69 -0.09 13.69 -17.01
CA PHE A 69 -0.86 13.47 -15.79
C PHE A 69 -0.14 14.05 -14.58
N THR A 70 -0.93 14.34 -13.56
CA THR A 70 -0.44 14.65 -12.22
C THR A 70 -1.15 13.76 -11.22
N PHE A 71 -0.63 13.65 -10.00
CA PHE A 71 -1.02 12.59 -9.08
C PHE A 71 -1.22 13.15 -7.68
N TRP A 72 -2.25 12.66 -6.99
CA TRP A 72 -2.37 12.80 -5.54
C TRP A 72 -1.79 11.56 -4.90
N ILE A 73 -0.69 11.72 -4.15
CA ILE A 73 0.06 10.62 -3.56
C ILE A 73 0.23 10.86 -2.06
N SER A 74 0.11 9.81 -1.25
CA SER A 74 0.41 9.86 0.18
C SER A 74 1.40 8.75 0.55
N PRO A 75 2.44 9.03 1.36
CA PRO A 75 3.27 7.97 1.92
C PRO A 75 2.42 7.13 2.88
N ALA A 76 2.50 5.81 2.76
CA ALA A 76 1.65 4.89 3.49
C ALA A 76 2.43 3.70 4.05
N THR A 77 1.93 3.18 5.18
CA THR A 77 2.32 1.87 5.71
C THR A 77 1.18 0.91 5.43
N LEU A 78 1.43 -0.20 4.75
CA LEU A 78 0.47 -1.30 4.56
C LEU A 78 0.94 -2.48 5.40
N VAL A 79 0.06 -3.02 6.24
CA VAL A 79 0.38 -4.07 7.20
C VAL A 79 -0.58 -5.23 7.02
N PHE A 80 -0.04 -6.42 6.75
CA PHE A 80 -0.76 -7.68 6.85
C PHE A 80 -0.46 -8.30 8.22
N GLU A 81 -1.48 -8.35 9.07
CA GLU A 81 -1.39 -8.87 10.42
C GLU A 81 -1.43 -10.39 10.45
N ARG A 82 -0.71 -11.02 11.39
CA ARG A 82 -0.69 -12.49 11.55
C ARG A 82 -0.40 -13.21 10.23
N ALA A 83 0.52 -12.64 9.45
CA ALA A 83 0.91 -13.11 8.14
C ALA A 83 1.60 -14.47 8.24
N TRP A 84 1.30 -15.36 7.30
CA TRP A 84 1.92 -16.68 7.22
C TRP A 84 1.98 -17.17 5.77
N GLY A 85 2.74 -18.24 5.52
CA GLY A 85 2.91 -18.78 4.16
C GLY A 85 3.47 -17.72 3.18
N ILE A 86 4.36 -16.86 3.67
CA ILE A 86 4.97 -15.78 2.86
C ILE A 86 5.96 -16.43 1.90
N GLU A 87 5.72 -16.24 0.60
CA GLU A 87 6.58 -16.73 -0.47
C GLU A 87 6.65 -15.71 -1.61
N GLY A 88 7.63 -15.87 -2.48
CA GLY A 88 7.74 -15.07 -3.69
C GLY A 88 9.17 -14.74 -4.06
N ASP A 89 9.28 -13.94 -5.11
CA ASP A 89 10.54 -13.58 -5.74
C ASP A 89 10.65 -12.06 -5.88
N LEU A 90 11.82 -11.54 -5.57
CA LEU A 90 12.20 -10.19 -5.97
C LEU A 90 13.00 -10.30 -7.26
N GLY A 91 12.57 -9.59 -8.30
CA GLY A 91 13.29 -9.47 -9.56
C GLY A 91 14.63 -8.77 -9.37
N PRO A 92 15.33 -8.45 -10.46
CA PRO A 92 16.66 -7.88 -10.36
C PRO A 92 16.54 -6.46 -9.77
N LEU A 93 16.90 -6.31 -8.49
CA LEU A 93 16.74 -5.12 -7.63
C LEU A 93 17.45 -3.82 -8.09
N HIS A 94 17.89 -3.76 -9.35
CA HIS A 94 18.31 -2.53 -10.01
C HIS A 94 17.11 -1.72 -10.54
N GLU A 95 15.93 -2.35 -10.60
CA GLU A 95 14.68 -1.69 -10.95
C GLU A 95 13.85 -1.31 -9.72
N LEU A 96 12.91 -0.40 -9.95
CA LEU A 96 11.99 0.09 -8.95
C LEU A 96 10.95 -1.01 -8.62
N LEU A 97 10.84 -1.44 -7.36
CA LEU A 97 9.67 -2.19 -6.84
C LEU A 97 8.36 -1.38 -6.93
N GLU A 98 7.54 -1.66 -7.92
CA GLU A 98 6.24 -1.00 -8.14
C GLU A 98 5.14 -2.03 -8.23
N ILE A 99 4.02 -1.78 -7.53
CA ILE A 99 2.85 -2.65 -7.55
C ILE A 99 2.14 -2.50 -8.90
N ALA A 100 1.92 -3.62 -9.58
CA ALA A 100 1.02 -3.71 -10.72
C ALA A 100 -0.43 -3.86 -10.23
N ASP A 101 -0.67 -4.84 -9.35
CA ASP A 101 -1.97 -5.02 -8.71
C ASP A 101 -1.85 -5.79 -7.38
N ILE A 102 -2.90 -5.76 -6.58
CA ILE A 102 -3.06 -6.67 -5.43
C ILE A 102 -4.32 -7.48 -5.64
N HIS A 103 -4.20 -8.80 -5.55
CA HIS A 103 -5.31 -9.73 -5.70
C HIS A 103 -5.67 -10.36 -4.35
N ARG A 104 -6.97 -10.38 -4.04
CA ARG A 104 -7.54 -11.22 -2.97
C ARG A 104 -8.06 -12.50 -3.59
N LEU A 105 -7.34 -13.59 -3.40
CA LEU A 105 -7.66 -14.92 -3.93
C LEU A 105 -8.31 -15.79 -2.85
N ASP A 106 -9.09 -16.77 -3.28
CA ASP A 106 -9.67 -17.76 -2.39
C ASP A 106 -8.58 -18.54 -1.63
N PRO A 107 -8.87 -19.04 -0.42
CA PRO A 107 -7.96 -19.92 0.30
C PRO A 107 -7.57 -21.15 -0.54
N PRO A 108 -6.26 -21.48 -0.66
CA PRO A 108 -5.80 -22.64 -1.42
C PRO A 108 -5.91 -23.95 -0.62
N ASP A 109 -6.27 -23.89 0.66
CA ASP A 109 -6.33 -25.00 1.61
C ASP A 109 -7.50 -24.84 2.60
N ASP A 110 -7.60 -25.74 3.59
CA ASP A 110 -8.67 -25.73 4.60
C ASP A 110 -8.56 -24.56 5.61
N ALA A 111 -7.50 -23.75 5.56
CA ALA A 111 -7.37 -22.58 6.43
C ALA A 111 -8.22 -21.41 5.90
N PRO A 112 -8.92 -20.67 6.77
CA PRO A 112 -9.96 -19.73 6.35
C PRO A 112 -9.43 -18.42 5.77
N ASP A 113 -8.17 -18.06 6.05
CA ASP A 113 -7.60 -16.80 5.57
C ASP A 113 -7.53 -16.77 4.04
N PRO A 114 -7.73 -15.63 3.37
CA PRO A 114 -7.51 -15.51 1.92
C PRO A 114 -6.02 -15.57 1.57
N LEU A 115 -5.72 -15.81 0.29
CA LEU A 115 -4.38 -15.68 -0.27
C LEU A 115 -4.27 -14.29 -0.88
N TRP A 116 -3.36 -13.48 -0.36
CA TRP A 116 -3.02 -12.18 -0.92
C TRP A 116 -1.86 -12.34 -1.89
N HIS A 117 -2.06 -11.91 -3.13
CA HIS A 117 -1.03 -11.89 -4.15
C HIS A 117 -0.74 -10.43 -4.51
N ILE A 118 0.45 -9.97 -4.15
CA ILE A 118 0.97 -8.64 -4.48
C ILE A 118 1.81 -8.82 -5.74
N GLU A 119 1.21 -8.47 -6.87
CA GLU A 119 1.84 -8.52 -8.18
C GLU A 119 2.60 -7.21 -8.40
N GLY A 120 3.91 -7.32 -8.64
CA GLY A 120 4.77 -6.20 -8.96
C GLY A 120 5.24 -6.24 -10.40
N GLN A 121 5.67 -5.09 -10.92
CA GLN A 121 6.33 -5.01 -12.23
C GLN A 121 7.61 -5.86 -12.28
N ASN A 122 8.30 -5.98 -11.14
CA ASN A 122 9.59 -6.64 -10.98
C ASN A 122 9.68 -7.48 -9.71
N PHE A 123 8.54 -7.92 -9.18
CA PHE A 123 8.49 -8.83 -8.04
C PHE A 123 7.14 -9.53 -8.01
N ASP A 124 7.05 -10.63 -7.29
CA ASP A 124 5.82 -11.38 -7.12
C ASP A 124 5.82 -11.91 -5.69
N LEU A 125 4.87 -11.47 -4.85
CA LEU A 125 4.79 -11.88 -3.45
C LEU A 125 3.42 -12.46 -3.15
N ARG A 126 3.39 -13.56 -2.40
CA ARG A 126 2.17 -14.19 -1.90
C ARG A 126 2.27 -14.39 -0.40
N LEU A 127 1.16 -14.16 0.29
CA LEU A 127 1.04 -14.46 1.71
C LEU A 127 -0.41 -14.74 2.12
N ARG A 128 -0.55 -15.39 3.26
CA ARG A 128 -1.82 -15.65 3.93
C ARG A 128 -2.00 -14.64 5.05
N SER A 129 -3.18 -14.05 5.15
CA SER A 129 -3.57 -13.13 6.24
C SER A 129 -5.08 -12.91 6.18
N ALA A 130 -5.73 -12.77 7.34
CA ALA A 130 -7.15 -12.42 7.42
C ALA A 130 -7.48 -11.11 6.68
N GLY A 131 -6.51 -10.18 6.58
CA GLY A 131 -6.68 -8.90 5.91
C GLY A 131 -5.44 -8.02 6.00
N TYR A 132 -5.63 -6.73 5.74
CA TYR A 132 -4.58 -5.72 5.92
C TYR A 132 -5.16 -4.42 6.48
N THR A 133 -4.27 -3.60 7.05
CA THR A 133 -4.56 -2.20 7.36
C THR A 133 -3.53 -1.31 6.67
N GLN A 134 -3.99 -0.25 6.01
CA GLN A 134 -3.16 0.77 5.40
C GLN A 134 -3.33 2.11 6.12
N TYR A 135 -2.21 2.70 6.54
CA TYR A 135 -2.14 3.99 7.22
C TYR A 135 -1.53 5.03 6.30
N LEU A 136 -2.31 6.03 5.88
CA LEU A 136 -1.77 7.18 5.16
C LEU A 136 -1.05 8.09 6.17
N ARG A 137 0.28 8.16 6.10
CA ARG A 137 1.12 8.82 7.12
C ARG A 137 1.14 10.35 7.00
N ARG A 138 0.79 10.89 5.82
CA ARG A 138 0.74 12.34 5.56
C ARG A 138 -0.45 12.72 4.67
N PRO A 139 -0.95 13.97 4.73
CA PRO A 139 -1.94 14.45 3.79
C PRO A 139 -1.48 14.23 2.33
N PRO A 140 -2.40 13.90 1.41
CA PRO A 140 -2.08 13.71 0.00
C PRO A 140 -1.37 14.92 -0.60
N GLN A 141 -0.32 14.67 -1.38
CA GLN A 141 0.49 15.68 -2.05
C GLN A 141 0.24 15.64 -3.55
N HIS A 142 0.03 16.80 -4.17
CA HIS A 142 -0.14 16.91 -5.62
C HIS A 142 1.20 17.04 -6.30
N VAL A 143 1.59 16.02 -7.06
CA VAL A 143 2.91 15.94 -7.70
C VAL A 143 2.80 15.58 -9.18
N ARG A 144 3.86 15.88 -9.94
CA ARG A 144 3.95 15.61 -11.39
C ARG A 144 4.59 14.26 -11.75
N ARG A 145 4.87 13.44 -10.75
CA ARG A 145 5.56 12.15 -10.85
C ARG A 145 4.79 11.10 -10.04
N GLN A 146 4.93 9.84 -10.40
CA GLN A 146 4.23 8.72 -9.75
C GLN A 146 4.90 8.24 -8.45
N MET A 147 5.83 9.03 -7.90
CA MET A 147 6.48 8.73 -6.62
C MET A 147 6.80 10.01 -5.86
N LEU A 148 6.86 9.91 -4.54
CA LEU A 148 7.34 11.00 -3.71
C LEU A 148 8.86 10.90 -3.52
N SER A 149 9.49 12.05 -3.37
CA SER A 149 10.88 12.15 -2.93
C SER A 149 11.00 11.79 -1.44
N SER A 150 12.21 11.44 -0.99
CA SER A 150 12.48 11.16 0.42
C SER A 150 12.03 12.30 1.36
N ALA A 151 12.21 13.56 0.94
CA ALA A 151 11.79 14.73 1.72
C ALA A 151 10.26 14.86 1.85
N GLU A 152 9.53 14.62 0.76
CA GLU A 152 8.05 14.64 0.75
C GLU A 152 7.45 13.50 1.58
N ARG A 153 8.08 12.32 1.56
CA ARG A 153 7.69 11.14 2.36
C ARG A 153 7.99 11.33 3.85
N GLY A 154 9.12 11.96 4.16
CA GLY A 154 9.66 11.98 5.52
C GLY A 154 10.54 10.78 5.83
N SER A 155 11.31 10.32 4.84
CA SER A 155 12.14 9.10 4.88
C SER A 155 11.35 7.78 5.00
N LEU A 156 12.07 6.67 5.04
CA LEU A 156 11.51 5.33 5.24
C LEU A 156 10.85 5.27 6.63
N SER A 157 9.62 4.78 6.70
CA SER A 157 9.01 4.44 7.99
C SER A 157 7.85 3.46 7.83
N PHE A 158 7.64 2.68 8.89
CA PHE A 158 6.54 1.73 9.03
C PHE A 158 5.54 2.21 10.10
N ASP A 159 5.43 3.53 10.31
CA ASP A 159 4.53 4.08 11.33
C ASP A 159 3.08 3.67 11.02
N GLU A 160 2.44 3.04 11.98
CA GLU A 160 1.05 2.57 11.91
C GLU A 160 0.08 3.65 12.40
N ARG A 161 0.35 4.89 11.98
CA ARG A 161 -0.41 6.07 12.38
C ARG A 161 -0.79 6.88 11.17
N SER A 162 -2.09 6.96 10.94
CA SER A 162 -2.65 7.83 9.92
C SER A 162 -2.55 9.30 10.32
N PHE A 163 -2.40 10.19 9.34
CA PHE A 163 -2.49 11.62 9.57
C PHE A 163 -3.90 12.00 10.02
N GLY A 164 -4.01 12.96 10.94
CA GLY A 164 -5.27 13.37 11.56
C GLY A 164 -5.04 13.99 12.93
#